data_AF-A0A5C4S858-F1
#
_entry.id   AF-A0A5C4S858-F1
#
_cell.length_a   1.000
_cell.length_b   1.000
_cell.length_c   1.000
_cell.angle_alpha   90.00
_cell.angle_beta   90.00
_cell.angle_gamma   90.00
#
_symmetry.space_group_name_H-M   'P 1'
#
loop_
_entity.id
_entity.type
_entity.pdbx_description
1 polymer ?
#
loop_
_entity_poly.entity_id
_entity_poly.type
_entity_poly.pdbx_seq_one_letter_code
_entity_poly.pdbx_strand_id
1 'polypeptide(L)'
;MILSILREFGHILPTGIQTVPTFAREHGTDDQLQMPEIADGILGGLCHQLNGLNARIDGLTKLIEQHAWRDADARRLMRMPGVGPITASAIVAAIGDAKQFETGRGPGTKAALKRRQGPPVRYQQTRRQVFAEDVDPRGAR
;
A
#
# COMPACT_ATOMS: atom_id res chain seq x y z
N MET A 1 17.76 -7.63 -6.61
CA MET A 1 19.00 -7.93 -5.86
C MET A 1 18.99 -9.37 -5.36
N ILE A 2 18.00 -9.79 -4.56
CA ILE A 2 17.82 -11.18 -4.09
C ILE A 2 17.99 -12.22 -5.22
N LEU A 3 17.22 -12.09 -6.31
CA LEU A 3 17.32 -13.01 -7.46
C LEU A 3 18.69 -13.02 -8.14
N SER A 4 19.45 -11.93 -8.06
CA SER A 4 20.79 -11.85 -8.64
C SER A 4 21.78 -12.67 -7.83
N ILE A 5 21.76 -12.49 -6.50
CA ILE A 5 22.62 -13.22 -5.56
C ILE A 5 22.32 -14.73 -5.65
N LEU A 6 21.05 -15.11 -5.65
CA LEU A 6 20.67 -16.52 -5.80
C LEU A 6 21.21 -17.12 -7.10
N ARG A 7 21.07 -16.42 -8.24
CA ARG A 7 21.58 -16.89 -9.53
C ARG A 7 23.10 -16.95 -9.59
N GLU A 8 23.80 -16.05 -8.91
CA GLU A 8 25.26 -16.06 -8.81
C GLU A 8 25.78 -17.35 -8.16
N PHE A 9 25.06 -17.87 -7.16
CA PHE A 9 25.38 -19.14 -6.49
C PHE A 9 24.62 -20.34 -7.06
N GLY A 10 24.00 -20.22 -8.25
CA GLY A 10 23.35 -21.33 -8.95
C GLY A 10 21.94 -21.68 -8.47
N HIS A 11 21.35 -20.89 -7.58
CA HIS A 11 19.99 -21.05 -7.12
C HIS A 11 19.00 -20.28 -8.00
N ILE A 12 18.09 -21.00 -8.65
CA ILE A 12 17.06 -20.40 -9.52
C ILE A 12 15.70 -20.58 -8.86
N LEU A 13 15.07 -19.46 -8.51
CA LEU A 13 13.70 -19.44 -8.02
C LEU A 13 12.70 -19.47 -9.19
N PRO A 14 11.51 -20.08 -9.00
CA PRO A 14 10.45 -20.08 -10.01
C PRO A 14 9.91 -18.67 -10.27
N THR A 15 9.48 -18.40 -11.51
CA THR A 15 8.92 -17.09 -11.87
C THR A 15 7.54 -16.90 -11.27
N GLY A 16 7.35 -15.85 -10.47
CA GLY A 16 6.06 -15.52 -9.86
C GLY A 16 6.13 -14.29 -8.95
N ILE A 17 5.00 -13.58 -8.82
CA ILE A 17 4.92 -12.37 -7.98
C ILE A 17 5.10 -12.69 -6.49
N GLN A 18 4.67 -13.88 -6.06
CA GLN A 18 4.79 -14.34 -4.69
C GLN A 18 6.09 -15.09 -4.41
N THR A 19 6.88 -15.45 -5.42
CA THR A 19 8.06 -16.30 -5.19
C THR A 19 9.09 -15.63 -4.29
N VAL A 20 9.45 -14.38 -4.57
CA VAL A 20 10.48 -13.67 -3.79
C VAL A 20 9.98 -13.32 -2.38
N PRO A 21 8.74 -12.81 -2.18
CA PRO A 21 8.19 -12.62 -0.84
C PRO A 21 8.07 -13.91 -0.02
N THR A 22 7.67 -15.03 -0.64
CA THR A 22 7.58 -16.33 0.04
C THR A 22 8.97 -16.81 0.44
N PHE A 23 9.93 -16.82 -0.49
CA PHE A 23 11.32 -17.16 -0.20
C PHE A 23 11.90 -16.30 0.93
N ALA A 24 11.67 -14.98 0.90
CA ALA A 24 12.19 -14.08 1.92
C ALA A 24 11.59 -14.32 3.31
N ARG A 25 10.35 -14.83 3.40
CA ARG A 25 9.70 -15.22 4.66
C ARG A 25 10.24 -16.54 5.21
N GLU A 26 10.59 -17.45 4.31
CA GLU A 26 11.05 -18.81 4.64
C GLU A 26 12.57 -18.89 4.84
N HIS A 27 13.33 -17.91 4.31
CA HIS A 27 14.77 -17.80 4.48
C HIS A 27 15.16 -17.83 5.97
N GLY A 28 16.02 -18.77 6.34
CA GLY A 28 16.48 -19.00 7.72
C GLY A 28 15.65 -19.99 8.55
N THR A 29 14.57 -20.58 8.00
CA THR A 29 13.71 -21.51 8.76
C THR A 29 14.12 -22.98 8.62
N ASP A 30 14.70 -23.39 7.48
CA ASP A 30 15.15 -24.78 7.24
C ASP A 30 16.08 -24.92 6.00
N ASP A 31 16.10 -23.92 5.11
CA ASP A 31 16.81 -24.01 3.84
C ASP A 31 18.25 -23.47 3.95
N GLN A 32 19.20 -24.37 4.25
CA GLN A 32 20.63 -24.05 4.12
C GLN A 32 20.99 -24.06 2.64
N LEU A 33 20.83 -22.91 1.98
CA LEU A 33 21.42 -22.71 0.66
C LEU A 33 22.93 -22.92 0.77
N GLN A 34 23.49 -23.68 -0.17
CA GLN A 34 24.93 -23.89 -0.24
C GLN A 34 25.61 -22.62 -0.77
N MET A 35 25.85 -21.67 0.11
CA MET A 35 26.50 -20.41 -0.21
C MET A 35 27.49 -19.98 0.89
N PRO A 36 28.48 -19.12 0.56
CA PRO A 36 29.38 -18.55 1.55
C PRO A 36 28.62 -17.76 2.62
N GLU A 37 29.08 -17.82 3.87
CA GLU A 37 28.44 -17.16 5.03
C GLU A 37 28.19 -15.65 4.80
N ILE A 38 29.12 -14.97 4.12
CA ILE A 38 28.97 -13.55 3.76
C ILE A 38 27.78 -13.33 2.81
N ALA A 39 27.59 -14.21 1.83
CA ALA A 39 26.48 -14.12 0.88
C ALA A 39 25.15 -14.38 1.56
N ASP A 40 25.10 -15.36 2.48
CA ASP A 40 23.89 -15.67 3.25
C ASP A 40 23.52 -14.52 4.21
N GLY A 41 24.52 -13.89 4.84
CA GLY A 41 24.30 -12.70 5.68
C GLY A 41 23.72 -11.52 4.89
N ILE A 42 24.23 -11.26 3.68
CA ILE A 42 23.68 -10.21 2.79
C ILE A 42 22.26 -10.58 2.35
N LEU A 43 22.04 -11.84 1.98
CA LEU A 43 20.73 -12.33 1.56
C LEU A 43 19.71 -12.19 2.69
N GLY A 44 20.06 -12.59 3.91
CA GLY A 44 19.23 -12.43 5.10
C GLY A 44 18.89 -10.98 5.40
N GLY A 45 19.85 -10.06 5.25
CA GLY A 45 19.61 -8.63 5.37
C GLY A 45 18.58 -8.11 4.35
N LEU A 46 18.69 -8.54 3.09
CA LEU A 46 17.74 -8.19 2.03
C LEU A 46 16.35 -8.79 2.26
N CYS A 47 16.28 -10.05 2.68
CA CYS A 47 15.03 -10.73 3.03
C CYS A 47 14.33 -10.02 4.20
N HIS A 48 15.07 -9.66 5.24
CA HIS A 48 14.55 -8.89 6.37
C HIS A 48 13.98 -7.53 5.94
N GLN A 49 14.72 -6.77 5.14
CA GLN A 49 14.25 -5.48 4.60
C GLN A 49 12.99 -5.64 3.76
N LEU A 50 12.94 -6.65 2.88
CA LEU A 50 11.78 -6.92 2.05
C LEU A 50 10.55 -7.26 2.91
N ASN A 51 10.71 -8.12 3.91
CA ASN A 51 9.64 -8.48 4.84
C ASN A 51 9.13 -7.27 5.62
N GLY A 52 10.02 -6.43 6.13
CA GLY A 52 9.66 -5.20 6.84
C GLY A 52 8.89 -4.22 5.95
N LEU A 53 9.32 -4.05 4.70
CA LEU A 53 8.61 -3.20 3.73
C LEU A 53 7.22 -3.75 3.40
N ASN A 54 7.11 -5.05 3.15
CA ASN A 54 5.82 -5.71 2.89
C ASN A 54 4.86 -5.54 4.07
N ALA A 55 5.32 -5.78 5.30
CA ALA A 55 4.50 -5.60 6.50
C ALA A 55 4.01 -4.15 6.66
N ARG A 56 4.87 -3.17 6.34
CA ARG A 56 4.51 -1.75 6.38
C ARG A 56 3.50 -1.38 5.30
N ILE A 57 3.66 -1.91 4.08
CA ILE A 57 2.70 -1.74 2.99
C ILE A 57 1.34 -2.34 3.39
N ASP A 58 1.32 -3.54 3.94
CA ASP A 58 0.09 -4.20 4.40
C ASP A 58 -0.60 -3.39 5.49
N GLY A 59 0.17 -2.87 6.46
CA GLY A 59 -0.35 -2.00 7.51
C GLY A 59 -0.97 -0.71 6.96
N LEU A 60 -0.27 -0.02 6.05
CA LEU A 60 -0.78 1.19 5.40
C LEU A 60 -2.00 0.91 4.54
N THR A 61 -2.01 -0.20 3.82
CA THR A 61 -3.15 -0.63 3.00
C THR A 61 -4.39 -0.78 3.86
N LYS A 62 -4.29 -1.49 4.99
CA LYS A 62 -5.39 -1.64 5.95
C LYS A 62 -5.90 -0.30 6.49
N LEU A 63 -5.00 0.65 6.77
CA LEU A 63 -5.40 1.99 7.21
C LEU A 63 -6.17 2.75 6.13
N ILE A 64 -5.73 2.67 4.87
CA ILE A 64 -6.44 3.26 3.73
C ILE A 64 -7.82 2.61 3.58
N GLU A 65 -7.91 1.29 3.67
CA GLU A 65 -9.18 0.59 3.57
C GLU A 65 -10.16 1.00 4.67
N GLN A 66 -9.71 1.06 5.92
CA GLN A 66 -10.52 1.54 7.04
C GLN A 66 -11.00 2.98 6.81
N HIS A 67 -10.13 3.84 6.27
CA HIS A 67 -10.50 5.21 5.93
C HIS A 67 -11.56 5.24 4.80
N ALA A 68 -11.37 4.45 3.74
CA ALA A 68 -12.31 4.31 2.63
C ALA A 68 -13.71 3.92 3.10
N TRP A 69 -13.79 3.02 4.08
CA TRP A 69 -15.06 2.58 4.65
C TRP A 69 -15.73 3.65 5.51
N ARG A 70 -14.98 4.60 6.08
CA ARG A 70 -15.52 5.72 6.87
C ARG A 70 -15.92 6.92 6.00
N ASP A 71 -15.32 7.07 4.83
CA ASP A 71 -15.62 8.12 3.86
C ASP A 71 -16.90 7.81 3.05
N ALA A 72 -17.85 8.74 3.04
CA ALA A 72 -19.12 8.60 2.33
C ALA A 72 -18.95 8.59 0.80
N ASP A 73 -18.01 9.37 0.26
CA ASP A 73 -17.74 9.46 -1.17
C ASP A 73 -17.04 8.19 -1.66
N ALA A 74 -16.07 7.69 -0.88
CA ALA A 74 -15.40 6.42 -1.19
C ALA A 74 -16.37 5.23 -1.13
N ARG A 75 -17.24 5.16 -0.10
CA ARG A 75 -18.29 4.11 -0.02
C ARG A 75 -19.23 4.13 -1.22
N ARG A 76 -19.55 5.31 -1.75
CA ARG A 76 -20.42 5.43 -2.92
C ARG A 76 -19.75 4.91 -4.18
N LEU A 77 -18.46 5.17 -4.37
CA LEU A 77 -17.66 4.60 -5.47
C LEU A 77 -17.52 3.07 -5.36
N MET A 78 -17.35 2.53 -4.15
CA MET A 78 -17.25 1.08 -3.92
C MET A 78 -18.51 0.29 -4.30
N ARG A 79 -19.66 0.95 -4.53
CA ARG A 79 -20.86 0.27 -5.05
C ARG A 79 -20.73 -0.10 -6.53
N MET A 80 -19.75 0.45 -7.25
CA MET A 80 -19.50 0.13 -8.64
C MET A 80 -18.76 -1.22 -8.76
N PRO A 81 -19.14 -2.09 -9.71
CA PRO A 81 -18.45 -3.35 -9.92
C PRO A 81 -16.98 -3.10 -10.29
N GLY A 82 -16.06 -3.74 -9.58
CA GLY A 82 -14.61 -3.61 -9.79
C GLY A 82 -13.93 -2.44 -9.06
N VAL A 83 -14.66 -1.62 -8.28
CA VAL A 83 -14.07 -0.54 -7.49
C VAL A 83 -13.92 -0.96 -6.04
N GLY A 84 -12.68 -1.24 -5.62
CA GLY A 84 -12.32 -1.55 -4.24
C GLY A 84 -11.95 -0.33 -3.39
N PRO A 85 -11.75 -0.50 -2.07
CA PRO A 85 -11.47 0.58 -1.13
C PRO A 85 -10.22 1.40 -1.43
N ILE A 86 -9.15 0.77 -1.90
CA ILE A 86 -7.92 1.47 -2.32
C ILE A 86 -8.20 2.36 -3.53
N THR A 87 -8.85 1.81 -4.55
CA THR A 87 -9.20 2.53 -5.78
C THR A 87 -10.18 3.66 -5.51
N ALA A 88 -11.21 3.42 -4.69
CA ALA A 88 -12.18 4.44 -4.28
C ALA A 88 -11.48 5.60 -3.55
N SER A 89 -10.61 5.29 -2.59
CA SER A 89 -9.82 6.30 -1.86
C SER A 89 -8.91 7.10 -2.78
N ALA A 90 -8.27 6.45 -3.76
CA ALA A 90 -7.43 7.13 -4.73
C ALA A 90 -8.23 8.08 -5.63
N ILE A 91 -9.43 7.69 -6.06
CA ILE A 91 -10.32 8.54 -6.87
C ILE A 91 -10.77 9.76 -6.05
N VAL A 92 -11.21 9.55 -4.80
CA VAL A 92 -11.60 10.65 -3.91
C VAL A 92 -10.41 11.58 -3.65
N ALA A 93 -9.21 11.04 -3.41
CA ALA A 93 -8.01 11.85 -3.19
C ALA A 93 -7.58 12.63 -4.45
N ALA A 94 -7.79 12.08 -5.64
CA ALA A 94 -7.40 12.71 -6.90
C ALA A 94 -8.38 13.78 -7.38
N ILE A 95 -9.69 13.59 -7.15
CA ILE A 95 -10.75 14.42 -7.76
C ILE A 95 -11.53 15.22 -6.71
N GLY A 96 -11.59 14.76 -5.47
CA GLY A 96 -12.23 15.46 -4.34
C GLY A 96 -13.77 15.44 -4.32
N ASP A 97 -14.45 15.08 -5.42
CA ASP A 97 -15.91 14.99 -5.48
C ASP A 97 -16.36 13.74 -6.25
N ALA A 98 -16.81 12.71 -5.53
CA ALA A 98 -17.42 11.52 -6.12
C ALA A 98 -18.81 11.80 -6.72
N LYS A 99 -19.34 13.03 -6.54
CA LYS A 99 -20.51 13.66 -7.18
C LYS A 99 -20.78 13.15 -8.60
N GLN A 100 -19.73 13.19 -9.41
CA GLN A 100 -19.76 12.97 -10.85
C GLN A 100 -20.05 11.52 -11.28
N PHE A 101 -20.08 10.58 -10.34
CA PHE A 101 -20.25 9.15 -10.61
C PHE A 101 -21.66 8.59 -10.30
N GLU A 102 -22.62 9.33 -9.71
CA GLU A 102 -24.02 8.83 -9.54
C GLU A 102 -24.74 8.69 -10.87
N THR A 103 -24.49 9.64 -11.76
CA THR A 103 -25.18 9.68 -13.03
C THR A 103 -24.38 8.83 -13.98
N GLY A 104 -24.84 7.61 -14.26
CA GLY A 104 -24.23 6.65 -15.20
C GLY A 104 -24.19 7.11 -16.67
N ARG A 105 -23.82 8.36 -16.93
CA ARG A 105 -23.41 8.88 -18.24
C ARG A 105 -21.90 9.02 -18.21
N GLY A 106 -21.23 8.11 -18.91
CA GLY A 106 -19.78 8.01 -18.96
C GLY A 106 -19.08 9.29 -19.46
N PRO A 107 -17.75 9.37 -19.32
CA PRO A 107 -16.96 10.49 -19.80
C PRO A 107 -16.88 10.46 -21.33
N GLY A 108 -17.91 10.98 -21.98
CA GLY A 108 -17.89 11.39 -23.38
C GLY A 108 -17.06 12.67 -23.53
N THR A 109 -15.78 12.49 -23.85
CA THR A 109 -14.95 13.36 -24.70
C THR A 109 -15.28 14.86 -24.82
N LYS A 110 -14.34 15.64 -24.25
CA LYS A 110 -13.69 16.87 -24.75
C LYS A 110 -14.01 18.19 -24.03
N ALA A 111 -12.91 18.86 -23.70
CA ALA A 111 -12.74 20.30 -23.48
C ALA A 111 -13.18 20.89 -22.13
N ALA A 112 -12.33 20.68 -21.10
CA ALA A 112 -11.79 21.77 -20.27
C ALA A 112 -10.82 21.20 -19.23
N LEU A 113 -9.69 20.64 -19.66
CA LEU A 113 -8.52 20.52 -18.78
C LEU A 113 -7.87 21.90 -18.62
N LYS A 114 -8.64 22.89 -18.16
CA LYS A 114 -8.02 24.04 -17.52
C LYS A 114 -7.54 23.49 -16.18
N ARG A 115 -6.24 23.13 -16.11
CA ARG A 115 -5.53 22.97 -14.83
C ARG A 115 -5.62 24.30 -14.10
N ARG A 116 -6.76 24.57 -13.48
CA ARG A 116 -6.90 25.57 -12.46
C ARG A 116 -6.28 24.90 -11.25
N GLN A 117 -5.10 25.38 -10.86
CA GLN A 117 -4.50 25.07 -9.57
C GLN A 117 -5.61 25.25 -8.52
N GLY A 118 -6.20 24.12 -8.10
CA GLY A 118 -7.15 24.11 -6.99
C GLY A 118 -6.39 24.52 -5.73
N PRO A 119 -7.05 25.19 -4.78
CA PRO A 119 -6.40 25.66 -3.57
C PRO A 119 -5.65 24.51 -2.88
N PRO A 120 -4.57 24.79 -2.13
CA PRO A 120 -3.73 23.75 -1.56
C PRO A 120 -4.59 22.75 -0.80
N VAL A 121 -4.36 21.46 -1.06
CA VAL A 121 -5.04 20.34 -0.42
C VAL A 121 -5.03 20.62 1.09
N ARG A 122 -6.19 21.03 1.63
CA ARG A 122 -6.30 21.48 3.02
C ARG A 122 -6.40 20.26 3.92
N TYR A 123 -5.27 19.54 4.04
CA TYR A 123 -4.99 18.54 5.06
C TYR A 123 -5.00 19.12 6.51
N GLN A 124 -5.49 20.34 6.72
CA GLN A 124 -5.31 21.08 7.98
C GLN A 124 -6.51 21.12 8.91
N GLN A 125 -7.67 20.53 8.60
CA GLN A 125 -8.82 20.61 9.52
C GLN A 125 -9.27 19.29 10.16
N THR A 126 -8.89 18.13 9.63
CA THR A 126 -9.13 16.83 10.31
C THR A 126 -7.92 16.35 11.12
N ARG A 127 -6.76 17.04 11.02
CA ARG A 127 -5.55 16.73 11.79
C ARG A 127 -5.67 17.09 13.29
N ARG A 128 -6.67 17.87 13.71
CA ARG A 128 -6.81 18.28 15.13
C ARG A 128 -7.72 17.40 15.97
N GLN A 129 -8.47 16.47 15.37
CA GLN A 129 -9.31 15.53 16.12
C GLN A 129 -8.79 14.08 16.01
N VAL A 130 -8.23 13.68 14.86
CA VAL A 130 -7.86 12.26 14.64
C VAL A 130 -6.54 11.85 15.33
N PHE A 131 -5.71 12.80 15.78
CA PHE A 131 -4.53 12.52 16.62
C PHE A 131 -4.74 12.86 18.10
N ALA A 132 -5.95 13.24 18.51
CA ALA A 132 -6.24 13.67 19.89
C ALA A 132 -7.02 12.64 20.71
N GLU A 133 -7.49 11.53 20.12
CA GLU A 133 -8.35 10.56 20.83
C GLU A 133 -7.70 9.20 21.14
N ASP A 134 -6.41 8.99 20.82
CA ASP A 134 -5.70 7.73 21.12
C ASP A 134 -4.48 7.89 22.04
N VAL A 135 -4.44 8.96 22.84
CA VAL A 135 -3.55 9.04 24.01
C VAL A 135 -4.37 8.73 25.26
N ASP A 136 -4.28 7.49 25.72
CA ASP A 136 -4.71 7.05 27.04
C ASP A 136 -3.93 7.80 28.13
N PRO A 137 -4.58 8.56 29.04
CA PRO A 137 -3.91 9.22 30.15
C PRO A 137 -3.84 8.35 31.43
N ARG A 138 -4.06 7.03 31.39
CA ARG A 138 -4.11 6.17 32.61
C ARG A 138 -3.07 5.05 32.68
N GLY A 139 -1.86 5.29 32.17
CA GLY A 139 -0.72 4.35 32.28
C GLY A 139 0.44 4.80 33.16
N ALA A 140 0.28 5.84 33.99
CA ALA A 140 1.33 6.29 34.91
C ALA A 140 0.77 6.47 36.33
N ARG A 141 0.75 5.38 37.08
CA ARG A 141 0.90 5.33 38.55
C ARG A 141 1.39 3.94 38.96
#